data_AF-A0A8J7YVJ4-F1
#
_entry.id   AF-A0A8J7YVJ4-F1
#
_cell.length_a   1.000
_cell.length_b   1.000
_cell.length_c   1.000
_cell.angle_alpha   90.00
_cell.angle_beta   90.00
_cell.angle_gamma   90.00
#
_symmetry.space_group_name_H-M   'P 1'
#
loop_
_entity.id
_entity.type
_entity.pdbx_description
1 polymer ?
#
loop_
_entity_poly.entity_id
_entity_poly.type
_entity_poly.pdbx_seq_one_letter_code
_entity_poly.pdbx_strand_id
1 'polypeptide(L)'
;METLNINSEIKNIWKNLRKKWYYPMIPEPVITYGEVRRVFIENYKIGFNIADLPSDYENRQIFMENFFEHEICHYIFCPGTMETVGELILSARKALQKYHNSDEIDVKEINLAVNFFTDLVAENFRYEKAKSKQERTRHFFYHELKLQKIQNEYVNKGVPKIYLILIQTLGNLWNYKFKFSFPEEIKEACDLLGEMKNFSRRNLWTTYCYHTTYYIAKFLEEEASKKEVKNKEENKKGIIQLFLKELSSKIGKANGAKEKEKENEKKGKGGKNEDKTKGKEGQTENFEIYDYYFYRSLEELQQKKDNTSLQKIAEKNDIKEYKEVLKAIGITTEDSEAIKKWYRDQAYGIEIEHIEKYDKTEYAISPTKWRLEDPISEMDLIYSLSLSNYLIPGLTTFKRQYEEGKITPKEKKVPDLLIVIDSSYSMGEHIRGTKTFFACLAAFKAYRYAIDKGAKVAVINFSGKDNKPLFIQQDWTDDVEKIENTLIYHYGLYTCIPGKAIKEISERKNSLIIVLTDAQIQNFWNEIEYLKDAAKKNFLVIMCNAYNKGQAKENPAVEELQKFGKIYFITKADDLIGLTIETTKSVYE
;
A
#
# COMPACT_ATOMS: atom_id res chain seq x y z
N MET A 1 44.47 11.06 3.67
CA MET A 1 44.32 12.39 3.03
C MET A 1 43.47 12.30 1.77
N GLU A 2 43.73 11.33 0.89
CA GLU A 2 42.96 11.11 -0.36
C GLU A 2 41.46 10.83 -0.13
N THR A 3 41.11 10.01 0.86
CA THR A 3 39.70 9.74 1.25
C THR A 3 38.96 10.95 1.83
N LEU A 4 39.65 11.82 2.57
CA LEU A 4 39.08 13.08 3.07
C LEU A 4 38.81 14.07 1.94
N ASN A 5 39.65 14.06 0.91
CA ASN A 5 39.48 14.89 -0.28
C ASN A 5 38.26 14.44 -1.11
N ILE A 6 38.12 13.14 -1.37
CA ILE A 6 36.98 12.57 -2.12
C ILE A 6 35.63 12.84 -1.42
N ASN A 7 35.56 12.72 -0.10
CA ASN A 7 34.33 13.06 0.64
C ASN A 7 33.94 14.53 0.49
N SER A 8 34.93 15.43 0.41
CA SER A 8 34.68 16.85 0.17
C SER A 8 34.23 17.13 -1.27
N GLU A 9 34.81 16.43 -2.25
CA GLU A 9 34.39 16.47 -3.65
C GLU A 9 32.92 16.03 -3.79
N ILE A 10 32.55 14.88 -3.22
CA ILE A 10 31.17 14.35 -3.25
C ILE A 10 30.18 15.33 -2.63
N LYS A 11 30.49 15.92 -1.47
CA LYS A 11 29.62 16.91 -0.82
C LYS A 11 29.41 18.15 -1.67
N ASN A 12 30.46 18.64 -2.33
CA ASN A 12 30.37 19.80 -3.22
C ASN A 12 29.53 19.49 -4.47
N ILE A 13 29.76 18.34 -5.11
CA ILE A 13 28.96 17.86 -6.26
C ILE A 13 27.50 17.72 -5.84
N TRP A 14 27.22 17.04 -4.74
CA TRP A 14 25.87 16.83 -4.23
C TRP A 14 25.13 18.15 -3.99
N LYS A 15 25.79 19.13 -3.35
CA LYS A 15 25.24 20.47 -3.13
C LYS A 15 24.91 21.19 -4.44
N ASN A 16 25.81 21.12 -5.42
CA ASN A 16 25.63 21.75 -6.73
C ASN A 16 24.50 21.09 -7.53
N LEU A 17 24.41 19.76 -7.52
CA LEU A 17 23.35 19.01 -8.18
C LEU A 17 21.99 19.28 -7.54
N ARG A 18 21.89 19.29 -6.20
CA ARG A 18 20.65 19.68 -5.53
C ARG A 18 20.21 21.08 -5.96
N LYS A 19 21.14 22.04 -6.04
CA LYS A 19 20.83 23.39 -6.56
C LYS A 19 20.35 23.35 -8.02
N LYS A 20 21.00 22.57 -8.89
CA LYS A 20 20.60 22.39 -10.31
C LYS A 20 19.17 21.85 -10.44
N TRP A 21 18.74 21.03 -9.48
CA TRP A 21 17.43 20.39 -9.45
C TRP A 21 16.43 21.02 -8.46
N TYR A 22 16.62 22.30 -8.12
CA TYR A 22 15.71 23.09 -7.27
C TYR A 22 15.56 22.55 -5.82
N TYR A 23 16.65 22.03 -5.26
CA TYR A 23 16.79 21.58 -3.87
C TYR A 23 15.81 20.46 -3.47
N PRO A 24 15.83 19.29 -4.15
CA PRO A 24 14.98 18.17 -3.77
C PRO A 24 15.28 17.72 -2.33
N MET A 25 14.29 17.22 -1.60
CA MET A 25 14.42 16.79 -0.20
C MET A 25 15.06 15.39 -0.07
N ILE A 26 16.23 15.21 -0.69
CA ILE A 26 16.99 13.96 -0.65
C ILE A 26 18.11 14.08 0.40
N PRO A 27 18.26 13.12 1.31
CA PRO A 27 19.40 13.00 2.23
C PRO A 27 20.76 13.03 1.54
N GLU A 28 21.82 13.30 2.31
CA GLU A 28 23.19 13.15 1.81
C GLU A 28 23.51 11.68 1.49
N PRO A 29 24.31 11.41 0.43
CA PRO A 29 24.73 10.06 0.09
C PRO A 29 25.58 9.44 1.21
N VAL A 30 25.43 8.13 1.41
CA VAL A 30 26.25 7.31 2.30
C VAL A 30 27.43 6.79 1.51
N ILE A 31 28.63 7.05 2.02
CA ILE A 31 29.86 6.67 1.34
C ILE A 31 30.37 5.37 1.97
N THR A 32 30.55 4.33 1.16
CA THR A 32 31.10 3.03 1.58
C THR A 32 32.50 2.82 1.03
N TYR A 33 33.28 1.99 1.74
CA TYR A 33 34.66 1.63 1.41
C TYR A 33 34.81 0.10 1.41
N GLY A 34 35.31 -0.50 0.32
CA GLY A 34 35.64 -1.94 0.24
C GLY A 34 34.78 -2.76 -0.75
N GLU A 35 34.77 -4.09 -0.59
CA GLU A 35 34.07 -5.07 -1.47
C GLU A 35 32.55 -5.18 -1.26
N VAL A 36 31.96 -4.33 -0.41
CA VAL A 36 30.51 -4.35 -0.14
C VAL A 36 29.76 -3.57 -1.23
N ARG A 37 28.62 -4.13 -1.70
CA ARG A 37 27.60 -3.62 -2.64
C ARG A 37 27.92 -2.26 -3.31
N ARG A 38 28.04 -2.28 -4.64
CA ARG A 38 28.52 -1.17 -5.48
C ARG A 38 27.66 0.11 -5.30
N VAL A 39 26.33 -0.03 -5.22
CA VAL A 39 25.37 1.06 -5.00
C VAL A 39 24.15 0.53 -4.24
N PHE A 40 23.62 1.27 -3.28
CA PHE A 40 22.33 0.92 -2.65
C PHE A 40 21.47 2.15 -2.39
N ILE A 41 20.15 2.00 -2.34
CA ILE A 41 19.23 3.03 -1.85
C ILE A 41 18.51 2.43 -0.65
N GLU A 42 18.84 2.90 0.55
CA GLU A 42 18.19 2.48 1.80
C GLU A 42 17.77 3.71 2.58
N ASN A 43 16.50 3.81 3.00
CA ASN A 43 15.98 4.93 3.77
C ASN A 43 16.33 6.31 3.15
N TYR A 44 16.07 6.47 1.85
CA TYR A 44 16.34 7.70 1.09
C TYR A 44 17.82 8.09 0.97
N LYS A 45 18.76 7.20 1.34
CA LYS A 45 20.20 7.46 1.23
C LYS A 45 20.80 6.70 0.06
N ILE A 46 21.51 7.43 -0.79
CA ILE A 46 22.27 6.87 -1.92
C ILE A 46 23.61 6.38 -1.39
N GLY A 47 23.78 5.06 -1.32
CA GLY A 47 25.04 4.37 -1.07
C GLY A 47 25.95 4.45 -2.30
N PHE A 48 27.19 4.90 -2.12
CA PHE A 48 28.16 5.04 -3.20
C PHE A 48 29.52 4.46 -2.80
N ASN A 49 29.99 3.46 -3.55
CA ASN A 49 31.29 2.85 -3.34
C ASN A 49 32.40 3.63 -4.06
N ILE A 50 33.37 4.14 -3.30
CA ILE A 50 34.50 4.91 -3.84
C ILE A 50 35.45 4.04 -4.69
N ALA A 51 35.47 2.73 -4.48
CA ALA A 51 36.27 1.81 -5.30
C ALA A 51 35.89 1.88 -6.79
N ASP A 52 34.69 2.39 -7.10
CA ASP A 52 34.20 2.46 -8.46
C ASP A 52 34.68 3.69 -9.25
N LEU A 53 35.40 4.61 -8.61
CA LEU A 53 35.80 5.88 -9.20
C LEU A 53 37.02 5.78 -10.11
N PRO A 54 37.00 6.48 -11.27
CA PRO A 54 38.22 6.73 -12.03
C PRO A 54 39.32 7.37 -11.17
N SER A 55 40.57 6.98 -11.40
CA SER A 55 41.73 7.54 -10.71
C SER A 55 41.99 9.00 -11.12
N ASP A 56 41.78 9.31 -12.39
CA ASP A 56 41.90 10.67 -12.94
C ASP A 56 40.81 11.61 -12.38
N TYR A 57 41.22 12.84 -12.02
CA TYR A 57 40.34 13.83 -11.41
C TYR A 57 39.17 14.22 -12.33
N GLU A 58 39.43 14.48 -13.60
CA GLU A 58 38.38 14.94 -14.53
C GLU A 58 37.35 13.86 -14.79
N ASN A 59 37.81 12.63 -15.07
CA ASN A 59 36.93 11.48 -15.25
C ASN A 59 36.14 11.15 -13.98
N ARG A 60 36.77 11.28 -12.80
CA ARG A 60 36.09 11.06 -11.52
C ARG A 60 34.97 12.07 -11.29
N GLN A 61 35.20 13.36 -11.59
CA GLN A 61 34.18 14.40 -11.47
C GLN A 61 33.00 14.12 -12.43
N ILE A 62 33.28 13.79 -13.69
CA ILE A 62 32.25 13.42 -14.67
C ILE A 62 31.42 12.23 -14.18
N PHE A 63 32.08 11.20 -13.63
CA PHE A 63 31.42 10.00 -13.14
C PHE A 63 30.51 10.31 -11.95
N MET A 64 31.01 10.99 -10.92
CA MET A 64 30.23 11.33 -9.73
C MET A 64 29.04 12.23 -10.06
N GLU A 65 29.26 13.28 -10.86
CA GLU A 65 28.18 14.18 -11.28
C GLU A 65 27.07 13.44 -12.02
N ASN A 66 27.43 12.60 -13.00
CA ASN A 66 26.44 11.90 -13.80
C ASN A 66 25.74 10.77 -13.03
N PHE A 67 26.45 10.13 -12.12
CA PHE A 67 25.86 9.13 -11.23
C PHE A 67 24.83 9.77 -10.29
N PHE A 68 25.22 10.77 -9.50
CA PHE A 68 24.28 11.39 -8.56
C PHE A 68 23.12 12.10 -9.27
N GLU A 69 23.36 12.66 -10.45
CA GLU A 69 22.29 13.26 -11.22
C GLU A 69 21.30 12.21 -11.78
N HIS A 70 21.75 11.00 -12.11
CA HIS A 70 20.89 9.87 -12.46
C HIS A 70 19.93 9.56 -11.32
N GLU A 71 20.48 9.35 -10.12
CA GLU A 71 19.71 9.01 -8.92
C GLU A 71 18.72 10.13 -8.53
N ILE A 72 19.14 11.39 -8.63
CA ILE A 72 18.27 12.55 -8.39
C ILE A 72 17.12 12.58 -9.41
N CYS A 73 17.38 12.26 -10.68
CA CYS A 73 16.37 12.19 -11.73
C CYS A 73 15.31 11.13 -11.39
N HIS A 74 15.75 9.97 -10.91
CA HIS A 74 14.85 8.91 -10.51
C HIS A 74 13.95 9.28 -9.32
N TYR A 75 14.48 10.10 -8.40
CA TYR A 75 13.71 10.61 -7.27
C TYR A 75 12.64 11.64 -7.66
N ILE A 76 12.95 12.55 -8.59
CA ILE A 76 12.07 13.71 -8.90
C ILE A 76 11.20 13.55 -10.15
N PHE A 77 11.59 12.69 -11.09
CA PHE A 77 10.99 12.66 -12.42
C PHE A 77 10.40 11.30 -12.77
N CYS A 78 11.23 10.26 -12.91
CA CYS A 78 10.79 8.94 -13.38
C CYS A 78 11.17 7.85 -12.36
N PRO A 79 10.25 6.98 -11.89
CA PRO A 79 8.91 6.75 -12.42
C PRO A 79 7.85 7.75 -11.91
N GLY A 80 8.21 8.59 -10.94
CA GLY A 80 7.36 9.64 -10.41
C GLY A 80 6.38 9.16 -9.34
N THR A 81 5.31 8.44 -9.70
CA THR A 81 4.33 7.95 -8.70
C THR A 81 4.17 6.43 -8.74
N MET A 82 3.68 5.85 -7.64
CA MET A 82 3.43 4.42 -7.57
C MET A 82 2.32 3.96 -8.52
N GLU A 83 1.35 4.83 -8.86
CA GLU A 83 0.43 4.55 -9.97
C GLU A 83 1.17 4.32 -11.27
N THR A 84 2.12 5.21 -11.60
CA THR A 84 2.91 5.09 -12.81
C THR A 84 3.73 3.81 -12.80
N VAL A 85 4.35 3.46 -11.68
CA VAL A 85 5.09 2.18 -11.54
C VAL A 85 4.16 0.98 -11.82
N GLY A 86 2.98 0.94 -11.20
CA GLY A 86 2.00 -0.12 -11.46
C GLY A 86 1.54 -0.19 -12.92
N GLU A 87 1.29 0.96 -13.54
CA GLU A 87 0.93 1.03 -14.96
C GLU A 87 2.06 0.52 -15.87
N LEU A 88 3.31 0.81 -15.55
CA LEU A 88 4.48 0.30 -16.29
C LEU A 88 4.65 -1.21 -16.10
N ILE A 89 4.50 -1.72 -14.87
CA ILE A 89 4.53 -3.16 -14.57
C ILE A 89 3.47 -3.91 -15.39
N LEU A 90 2.23 -3.41 -15.41
CA LEU A 90 1.15 -4.02 -16.19
C LEU A 90 1.42 -3.95 -17.69
N SER A 91 2.03 -2.86 -18.16
CA SER A 91 2.42 -2.70 -19.56
C SER A 91 3.52 -3.68 -19.97
N ALA A 92 4.59 -3.78 -19.17
CA ALA A 92 5.68 -4.73 -19.39
C ALA A 92 5.16 -6.18 -19.38
N ARG A 93 4.31 -6.54 -18.41
CA ARG A 93 3.66 -7.85 -18.36
C ARG A 93 2.88 -8.14 -19.63
N LYS A 94 2.05 -7.21 -20.12
CA LYS A 94 1.29 -7.38 -21.37
C LYS A 94 2.18 -7.62 -22.59
N ALA A 95 3.34 -6.97 -22.64
CA ALA A 95 4.33 -7.19 -23.71
C ALA A 95 4.95 -8.60 -23.61
N LEU A 96 5.37 -9.01 -22.41
CA LEU A 96 5.94 -10.34 -22.16
C LEU A 96 4.92 -11.46 -22.40
N GLN A 97 3.66 -11.28 -22.01
CA GLN A 97 2.59 -12.25 -22.29
C GLN A 97 2.44 -12.49 -23.79
N LYS A 98 2.51 -11.42 -24.59
CA LYS A 98 2.46 -11.53 -26.04
C LYS A 98 3.70 -12.21 -26.61
N TYR A 99 4.88 -11.89 -26.09
CA TYR A 99 6.14 -12.46 -26.56
C TYR A 99 6.22 -13.97 -26.26
N HIS A 100 5.98 -14.35 -25.01
CA HIS A 100 6.04 -15.74 -24.52
C HIS A 100 4.83 -16.58 -24.92
N ASN A 101 3.74 -15.93 -25.35
CA ASN A 101 2.44 -16.58 -25.55
C ASN A 101 1.99 -17.36 -24.31
N SER A 102 2.22 -16.78 -23.13
CA SER A 102 1.97 -17.36 -21.81
C SER A 102 1.30 -16.35 -20.88
N ASP A 103 0.44 -16.86 -20.01
CA ASP A 103 -0.23 -16.06 -18.98
C ASP A 103 0.63 -15.90 -17.71
N GLU A 104 1.55 -16.85 -17.51
CA GLU A 104 2.56 -16.86 -16.46
C GLU A 104 3.83 -16.21 -16.97
N ILE A 105 4.24 -15.13 -16.31
CA ILE A 105 5.42 -14.33 -16.65
C ILE A 105 6.31 -14.25 -15.42
N ASP A 106 7.63 -14.42 -15.61
CA ASP A 106 8.59 -14.25 -14.54
C ASP A 106 8.63 -12.78 -14.07
N VAL A 107 8.44 -12.58 -12.77
CA VAL A 107 8.52 -11.27 -12.11
C VAL A 107 9.91 -10.65 -12.33
N LYS A 108 10.97 -11.45 -12.45
CA LYS A 108 12.32 -10.97 -12.75
C LYS A 108 12.40 -10.25 -14.10
N GLU A 109 11.74 -10.79 -15.13
CA GLU A 109 11.69 -10.17 -16.47
C GLU A 109 10.89 -8.86 -16.45
N ILE A 110 9.77 -8.83 -15.75
CA ILE A 110 8.96 -7.62 -15.55
C ILE A 110 9.83 -6.53 -14.91
N ASN A 111 10.54 -6.86 -13.84
CA ASN A 111 11.38 -5.90 -13.13
C ASN A 111 12.57 -5.42 -13.99
N LEU A 112 13.19 -6.28 -14.82
CA LEU A 112 14.20 -5.83 -15.81
C LEU A 112 13.62 -4.83 -16.78
N ALA A 113 12.44 -5.14 -17.32
CA ALA A 113 11.81 -4.35 -18.36
C ALA A 113 11.48 -2.94 -17.86
N VAL A 114 10.86 -2.85 -16.67
CA VAL A 114 10.50 -1.55 -16.09
C VAL A 114 11.76 -0.77 -15.71
N ASN A 115 12.76 -1.41 -15.10
CA ASN A 115 14.04 -0.74 -14.77
C ASN A 115 14.73 -0.19 -16.01
N PHE A 116 14.88 -1.01 -17.05
CA PHE A 116 15.48 -0.60 -18.33
C PHE A 116 14.72 0.60 -18.91
N PHE A 117 13.39 0.54 -18.92
CA PHE A 117 12.58 1.62 -19.47
C PHE A 117 12.72 2.91 -18.64
N THR A 118 12.70 2.82 -17.31
CA THR A 118 12.87 4.00 -16.45
C THR A 118 14.26 4.62 -16.59
N ASP A 119 15.31 3.81 -16.74
CA ASP A 119 16.68 4.30 -16.97
C ASP A 119 16.79 4.99 -18.33
N LEU A 120 16.21 4.40 -19.38
CA LEU A 120 16.15 5.00 -20.71
C LEU A 120 15.47 6.38 -20.67
N VAL A 121 14.33 6.48 -19.96
CA VAL A 121 13.60 7.74 -19.76
C VAL A 121 14.45 8.74 -18.97
N ALA A 122 15.05 8.33 -17.85
CA ALA A 122 15.82 9.19 -16.97
C ALA A 122 17.08 9.74 -17.66
N GLU A 123 17.84 8.90 -18.35
CA GLU A 123 19.04 9.28 -19.08
C GLU A 123 18.71 10.22 -20.25
N ASN A 124 17.70 9.88 -21.06
CA ASN A 124 17.33 10.75 -22.17
C ASN A 124 16.78 12.10 -21.68
N PHE A 125 15.99 12.12 -20.61
CA PHE A 125 15.47 13.37 -20.03
C PHE A 125 16.59 14.28 -19.53
N ARG A 126 17.60 13.71 -18.84
CA ARG A 126 18.77 14.46 -18.37
C ARG A 126 19.54 15.09 -19.54
N TYR A 127 19.73 14.31 -20.61
CA TYR A 127 20.38 14.79 -21.83
C TYR A 127 19.59 15.93 -22.51
N GLU A 128 18.27 15.80 -22.64
CA GLU A 128 17.41 16.85 -23.21
C GLU A 128 17.43 18.14 -22.36
N LYS A 129 17.50 17.99 -21.03
CA LYS A 129 17.55 19.12 -20.08
C LYS A 129 18.90 19.84 -20.06
N ALA A 130 19.97 19.23 -20.54
CA ALA A 130 21.30 19.83 -20.59
C ALA A 130 21.28 21.13 -21.42
N LYS A 131 21.72 22.23 -20.79
CA LYS A 131 21.64 23.59 -21.34
C LYS A 131 22.79 23.92 -22.28
N SER A 132 23.92 23.24 -22.12
CA SER A 132 25.13 23.49 -22.90
C SER A 132 25.60 22.25 -23.65
N LYS A 133 26.36 22.47 -24.73
CA LYS A 133 27.04 21.39 -25.45
C LYS A 133 28.00 20.62 -24.52
N GLN A 134 28.66 21.31 -23.60
CA GLN A 134 29.58 20.70 -22.64
C GLN A 134 28.86 19.74 -21.68
N GLU A 135 27.69 20.12 -21.16
CA GLU A 135 26.86 19.23 -20.33
C GLU A 135 26.43 17.99 -21.12
N ARG A 136 25.99 18.16 -22.36
CA ARG A 136 25.65 17.04 -23.26
C ARG A 136 26.82 16.09 -23.47
N THR A 137 28.01 16.63 -23.71
CA THR A 137 29.22 15.82 -23.88
C THR A 137 29.59 15.02 -22.63
N ARG A 138 29.36 15.55 -21.41
CA ARG A 138 29.61 14.83 -20.16
C ARG A 138 28.75 13.56 -20.04
N HIS A 139 27.52 13.54 -20.56
CA HIS A 139 26.67 12.34 -20.56
C HIS A 139 27.28 11.21 -21.41
N PHE A 140 27.81 11.54 -22.59
CA PHE A 140 28.46 10.54 -23.45
C PHE A 140 29.74 9.99 -22.80
N PHE A 141 30.58 10.88 -22.26
CA PHE A 141 31.82 10.48 -21.59
C PHE A 141 31.58 9.62 -20.36
N TYR A 142 30.53 9.89 -19.58
CA TYR A 142 30.15 9.02 -18.47
C TYR A 142 29.89 7.57 -18.91
N HIS A 143 29.12 7.38 -19.99
CA HIS A 143 28.84 6.04 -20.52
C HIS A 143 30.06 5.40 -21.20
N GLU A 144 30.94 6.19 -21.84
CA GLU A 144 32.24 5.68 -22.34
C GLU A 144 33.13 5.18 -21.20
N LEU A 145 33.22 5.92 -20.08
CA LEU A 145 33.98 5.52 -18.90
C LEU A 145 33.40 4.24 -18.27
N LYS A 146 32.08 4.14 -18.16
CA LYS A 146 31.41 2.92 -17.69
C LYS A 146 31.70 1.72 -18.58
N LEU A 147 31.58 1.87 -19.90
CA LEU A 147 31.86 0.80 -20.86
C LEU A 147 33.32 0.32 -20.77
N GLN A 148 34.28 1.24 -20.72
CA GLN A 148 35.71 0.90 -20.57
C GLN A 148 35.96 0.11 -19.29
N LYS A 149 35.35 0.54 -18.18
CA LYS A 149 35.48 -0.15 -16.90
C LYS A 149 34.90 -1.56 -16.96
N ILE A 150 33.68 -1.72 -17.50
CA ILE A 150 33.04 -3.04 -17.59
C ILE A 150 33.86 -3.96 -18.52
N GLN A 151 34.41 -3.46 -19.63
CA GLN A 151 35.32 -4.24 -20.48
C GLN A 151 36.55 -4.75 -19.73
N ASN A 152 37.14 -3.92 -18.86
CA ASN A 152 38.31 -4.27 -18.06
C ASN A 152 37.99 -5.26 -16.93
N GLU A 153 36.81 -5.18 -16.32
CA GLU A 153 36.38 -6.08 -15.25
C GLU A 153 35.86 -7.43 -15.77
N TYR A 154 35.23 -7.46 -16.95
CA TYR A 154 34.50 -8.62 -17.48
C TYR A 154 35.20 -9.31 -18.66
N VAL A 155 36.55 -9.34 -18.64
CA VAL A 155 37.39 -9.91 -19.72
C VAL A 155 36.93 -11.32 -20.17
N ASN A 156 36.32 -12.11 -19.27
CA ASN A 156 35.86 -13.48 -19.56
C ASN A 156 34.33 -13.68 -19.60
N LYS A 157 33.51 -12.71 -19.15
CA LYS A 157 32.05 -12.86 -18.99
C LYS A 157 31.23 -12.02 -19.99
N GLY A 158 31.85 -11.04 -20.65
CA GLY A 158 31.16 -10.12 -21.57
C GLY A 158 30.29 -9.08 -20.85
N VAL A 159 30.00 -7.98 -21.53
CA VAL A 159 29.10 -6.93 -21.03
C VAL A 159 27.64 -7.43 -21.13
N PRO A 160 26.78 -7.21 -20.13
CA PRO A 160 25.36 -7.57 -20.22
C PRO A 160 24.68 -6.95 -21.44
N LYS A 161 23.95 -7.74 -22.23
CA LYS A 161 23.36 -7.29 -23.50
C LYS A 161 22.33 -6.19 -23.30
N ILE A 162 21.54 -6.28 -22.23
CA ILE A 162 20.56 -5.24 -21.84
C ILE A 162 21.25 -3.88 -21.67
N TYR A 163 22.44 -3.85 -21.05
CA TYR A 163 23.17 -2.60 -20.90
C TYR A 163 23.66 -2.05 -22.24
N LEU A 164 24.16 -2.93 -23.12
CA LEU A 164 24.58 -2.54 -24.46
C LEU A 164 23.42 -1.98 -25.30
N ILE A 165 22.23 -2.57 -25.18
CA ILE A 165 21.01 -2.06 -25.82
C ILE A 165 20.70 -0.66 -25.30
N LEU A 166 20.73 -0.44 -23.99
CA LEU A 166 20.47 0.87 -23.39
C LEU A 166 21.42 1.94 -23.98
N ILE A 167 22.73 1.67 -23.99
CA ILE A 167 23.72 2.64 -24.44
C ILE A 167 23.61 2.89 -25.95
N GLN A 168 23.44 1.86 -26.77
CA GLN A 168 23.30 2.03 -28.21
C GLN A 168 22.00 2.78 -28.57
N THR A 169 20.89 2.49 -27.88
CA THR A 169 19.64 3.25 -28.01
C THR A 169 19.83 4.71 -27.63
N LEU A 170 20.49 5.02 -26.52
CA LEU A 170 20.80 6.40 -26.14
C LEU A 170 21.66 7.09 -27.21
N GLY A 171 22.64 6.39 -27.79
CA GLY A 171 23.43 6.89 -28.92
C GLY A 171 22.58 7.28 -30.12
N ASN A 172 21.63 6.41 -30.50
CA ASN A 172 20.67 6.68 -31.57
C ASN A 172 19.78 7.90 -31.24
N LEU A 173 19.28 8.01 -30.01
CA LEU A 173 18.44 9.14 -29.56
C LEU A 173 19.21 10.47 -29.56
N TRP A 174 20.49 10.42 -29.17
CA TRP A 174 21.33 11.61 -29.02
C TRP A 174 22.08 12.00 -30.29
N ASN A 175 21.95 11.19 -31.35
CA ASN A 175 22.74 11.28 -32.58
C ASN A 175 24.26 11.26 -32.28
N TYR A 176 24.67 10.34 -31.39
CA TYR A 176 26.05 10.14 -30.97
C TYR A 176 26.51 8.72 -31.28
N LYS A 177 27.72 8.59 -31.84
CA LYS A 177 28.35 7.30 -32.11
C LYS A 177 29.40 7.01 -31.03
N PHE A 178 29.09 6.08 -30.14
CA PHE A 178 30.03 5.60 -29.14
C PHE A 178 31.24 4.89 -29.79
N LYS A 179 32.40 4.96 -29.13
CA LYS A 179 33.64 4.31 -29.59
C LYS A 179 33.65 2.77 -29.41
N PHE A 180 32.63 2.23 -28.74
CA PHE A 180 32.47 0.81 -28.51
C PHE A 180 31.85 0.13 -29.73
N SER A 181 32.27 -1.11 -30.04
CA SER A 181 31.69 -1.92 -31.11
C SER A 181 30.57 -2.79 -30.55
N PHE A 182 29.34 -2.56 -31.02
CA PHE A 182 28.15 -3.25 -30.52
C PHE A 182 27.87 -4.54 -31.32
N PRO A 183 27.36 -5.60 -30.67
CA PRO A 183 26.93 -6.83 -31.35
C PRO A 183 25.83 -6.57 -32.38
N GLU A 184 25.84 -7.26 -33.52
CA GLU A 184 24.81 -7.08 -34.56
C GLU A 184 23.42 -7.52 -34.10
N GLU A 185 23.34 -8.54 -33.23
CA GLU A 185 22.09 -9.09 -32.71
C GLU A 185 21.23 -8.09 -31.92
N ILE A 186 21.82 -7.04 -31.35
CA ILE A 186 21.06 -6.01 -30.62
C ILE A 186 20.59 -4.85 -31.51
N LYS A 187 21.10 -4.77 -32.75
CA LYS A 187 20.93 -3.61 -33.62
C LYS A 187 19.47 -3.31 -33.94
N GLU A 188 18.70 -4.33 -34.29
CA GLU A 188 17.27 -4.19 -34.63
C GLU A 188 16.48 -3.57 -33.47
N ALA A 189 16.66 -4.10 -32.25
CA ALA A 189 16.02 -3.54 -31.06
C ALA A 189 16.45 -2.09 -30.83
N CYS A 190 17.74 -1.78 -30.96
CA CYS A 190 18.26 -0.43 -30.75
C CYS A 190 17.72 0.60 -31.76
N ASP A 191 17.58 0.19 -33.03
CA ASP A 191 17.05 1.04 -34.10
C ASP A 191 15.57 1.36 -33.85
N LEU A 192 14.76 0.35 -33.53
CA LEU A 192 13.34 0.53 -33.19
C LEU A 192 13.14 1.43 -31.96
N LEU A 193 13.96 1.27 -30.91
CA LEU A 193 13.89 2.13 -29.73
C LEU A 193 14.37 3.56 -30.01
N GLY A 194 15.34 3.74 -30.93
CA GLY A 194 15.88 5.04 -31.31
C GLY A 194 14.89 5.96 -32.04
N GLU A 195 13.82 5.39 -32.58
CA GLU A 195 12.73 6.14 -33.22
C GLU A 195 11.81 6.83 -32.21
N MET A 196 11.80 6.40 -30.94
CA MET A 196 10.97 7.00 -29.90
C MET A 196 11.41 8.44 -29.60
N LYS A 197 10.45 9.33 -29.32
CA LYS A 197 10.68 10.76 -29.04
C LYS A 197 9.75 11.24 -27.93
N ASN A 198 10.04 12.42 -27.36
CA ASN A 198 9.19 13.05 -26.35
C ASN A 198 9.02 12.25 -25.04
N PHE A 199 10.11 11.69 -24.51
CA PHE A 199 10.13 10.94 -23.25
C PHE A 199 9.65 11.76 -22.04
N SER A 200 9.57 13.09 -22.15
CA SER A 200 8.97 13.98 -21.14
C SER A 200 7.46 13.84 -20.98
N ARG A 201 6.76 13.24 -21.96
CA ARG A 201 5.30 13.06 -21.97
C ARG A 201 4.90 11.74 -21.30
N ARG A 202 4.47 11.82 -20.03
CA ARG A 202 4.07 10.66 -19.21
C ARG A 202 2.95 9.82 -19.80
N ASN A 203 2.01 10.42 -20.55
CA ASN A 203 0.92 9.69 -21.19
C ASN A 203 1.39 8.71 -22.29
N LEU A 204 2.63 8.82 -22.76
CA LEU A 204 3.24 7.88 -23.72
C LEU A 204 3.97 6.73 -23.02
N TRP A 205 4.23 6.82 -21.71
CA TRP A 205 5.13 5.91 -21.02
C TRP A 205 4.61 4.47 -20.99
N THR A 206 3.31 4.26 -20.83
CA THR A 206 2.73 2.91 -20.88
C THR A 206 2.96 2.27 -22.24
N THR A 207 2.66 2.96 -23.33
CA THR A 207 2.89 2.51 -24.70
C THR A 207 4.38 2.28 -24.98
N TYR A 208 5.25 3.20 -24.57
CA TYR A 208 6.70 3.06 -24.79
C TYR A 208 7.29 1.93 -23.96
N CYS A 209 6.85 1.73 -22.73
CA CYS A 209 7.25 0.60 -21.90
C CYS A 209 6.83 -0.72 -22.56
N TYR A 210 5.62 -0.80 -23.13
CA TYR A 210 5.16 -1.98 -23.87
C TYR A 210 6.10 -2.31 -25.02
N HIS A 211 6.34 -1.35 -25.92
CA HIS A 211 7.19 -1.56 -27.10
C HIS A 211 8.64 -1.83 -26.70
N THR A 212 9.13 -1.12 -25.69
CA THR A 212 10.48 -1.32 -25.17
C THR A 212 10.65 -2.75 -24.69
N THR A 213 9.75 -3.20 -23.82
CA THR A 213 9.74 -4.56 -23.28
C THR A 213 9.65 -5.59 -24.40
N TYR A 214 8.75 -5.39 -25.38
CA TYR A 214 8.56 -6.33 -26.48
C TYR A 214 9.81 -6.45 -27.36
N TYR A 215 10.48 -5.34 -27.70
CA TYR A 215 11.67 -5.37 -28.54
C TYR A 215 12.89 -5.97 -27.85
N ILE A 216 12.95 -5.91 -26.51
CA ILE A 216 14.07 -6.46 -25.75
C ILE A 216 13.75 -7.79 -25.06
N ALA A 217 12.53 -8.34 -25.22
CA ALA A 217 12.03 -9.50 -24.49
C ALA A 217 12.96 -10.71 -24.52
N LYS A 218 13.50 -11.03 -25.70
CA LYS A 218 14.51 -12.09 -25.87
C LYS A 218 15.70 -11.92 -24.91
N PHE A 219 16.18 -10.69 -24.76
CA PHE A 219 17.33 -10.39 -23.90
C PHE A 219 16.94 -10.36 -22.42
N LEU A 220 15.69 -10.03 -22.09
CA LEU A 220 15.16 -10.14 -20.73
C LEU A 220 15.11 -11.60 -20.29
N GLU A 221 14.61 -12.49 -21.13
CA GLU A 221 14.58 -13.94 -20.88
C GLU A 221 16.00 -14.51 -20.72
N GLU A 222 16.93 -14.14 -21.61
CA GLU A 222 18.34 -14.55 -21.53
C GLU A 222 18.99 -14.12 -20.19
N GLU A 223 18.72 -12.89 -19.73
CA GLU A 223 19.26 -12.38 -18.47
C GLU A 223 18.56 -12.97 -17.23
N ALA A 224 17.23 -13.13 -17.26
CA ALA A 224 16.47 -13.75 -16.17
C ALA A 224 16.82 -15.24 -15.98
N SER A 225 17.14 -15.93 -17.08
CA SER A 225 17.49 -17.37 -17.08
C SER A 225 18.91 -17.66 -16.57
N LYS A 226 19.77 -16.65 -16.39
CA LYS A 226 21.09 -16.84 -15.80
C LYS A 226 20.91 -17.30 -14.36
N LYS A 227 21.05 -18.61 -14.12
CA LYS A 227 20.97 -19.23 -12.79
C LYS A 227 21.85 -18.46 -11.81
N GLU A 228 21.25 -18.02 -10.70
CA GLU A 228 21.98 -17.78 -9.46
C GLU A 228 22.88 -19.00 -9.22
N VAL A 229 24.19 -18.80 -9.13
CA VAL A 229 25.09 -19.82 -8.63
C VAL A 229 24.61 -20.16 -7.23
N LYS A 230 24.03 -21.37 -7.07
CA LYS A 230 23.47 -21.88 -5.82
C LYS A 230 24.49 -21.76 -4.69
N ASN A 231 24.31 -20.80 -3.79
CA ASN A 231 24.78 -20.90 -2.41
C ASN A 231 23.91 -21.95 -1.70
N LYS A 232 24.32 -23.22 -1.78
CA LYS A 232 23.64 -24.33 -1.09
C LYS A 232 24.02 -24.46 0.40
N GLU A 233 24.60 -23.44 1.02
CA GLU A 233 24.90 -23.43 2.47
C GLU A 233 24.37 -22.24 3.28
N GLU A 234 23.54 -21.34 2.74
CA GLU A 234 22.93 -20.27 3.54
C GLU A 234 21.39 -20.26 3.56
N ASN A 235 20.77 -21.43 3.33
CA ASN A 235 19.39 -21.65 3.75
C ASN A 235 19.34 -22.34 5.11
N LYS A 236 19.71 -21.59 6.17
CA LYS A 236 19.33 -21.81 7.58
C LYS A 236 19.89 -20.68 8.46
N LYS A 237 19.37 -19.47 8.30
CA LYS A 237 19.22 -18.42 9.34
C LYS A 237 18.67 -17.17 8.67
N GLY A 238 17.35 -17.01 8.69
CA GLY A 238 16.72 -15.78 8.24
C GLY A 238 17.28 -14.58 9.01
N ILE A 239 17.78 -13.59 8.29
CA ILE A 239 18.24 -12.29 8.81
C ILE A 239 17.05 -11.38 9.22
N ILE A 240 15.89 -11.99 9.50
CA ILE A 240 14.76 -11.39 10.21
C ILE A 240 14.81 -11.77 11.71
N GLN A 241 15.56 -12.81 12.09
CA GLN A 241 15.61 -13.31 13.48
C GLN A 241 16.82 -12.80 14.30
N LEU A 242 17.73 -12.02 13.70
CA LEU A 242 18.88 -11.43 14.40
C LEU A 242 18.68 -9.95 14.76
N PHE A 243 17.82 -9.20 14.06
CA PHE A 243 17.56 -7.79 14.38
C PHE A 243 16.38 -7.58 15.36
N LEU A 244 15.42 -8.52 15.40
CA LEU A 244 14.30 -8.47 16.35
C LEU A 244 14.65 -8.94 17.77
N LYS A 245 15.83 -9.54 17.99
CA LYS A 245 16.32 -9.91 19.34
C LYS A 245 17.09 -8.79 20.02
N GLU A 246 17.66 -7.84 19.26
CA GLU A 246 18.36 -6.67 19.80
C GLU A 246 17.43 -5.49 20.11
N LEU A 247 16.28 -5.39 19.42
CA LEU A 247 15.24 -4.41 19.76
C LEU A 247 14.32 -4.87 20.90
N SER A 248 14.08 -6.17 21.07
CA SER A 248 13.32 -6.71 22.22
C SER A 248 14.14 -6.78 23.51
N SER A 249 15.48 -6.79 23.45
CA SER A 249 16.35 -6.77 24.63
C SER A 249 16.72 -5.36 25.12
N LYS A 250 16.44 -4.31 24.33
CA LYS A 250 16.68 -2.90 24.69
C LYS A 250 15.44 -2.10 25.13
N ILE A 251 14.24 -2.69 25.06
CA ILE A 251 13.00 -2.08 25.60
C ILE A 251 12.60 -2.71 26.96
N GLY A 252 13.29 -3.76 27.42
CA GLY A 252 13.04 -4.43 28.71
C GLY A 252 13.96 -4.04 29.89
N LYS A 253 14.90 -3.09 29.74
CA LYS A 253 15.84 -2.71 30.81
C LYS A 253 15.95 -1.19 31.01
N ALA A 254 14.81 -0.51 31.05
CA ALA A 254 14.71 0.86 31.56
C ALA A 254 13.99 0.98 32.92
N ASN A 255 13.43 -0.11 33.47
CA ASN A 255 12.77 -0.09 34.77
C ASN A 255 13.13 -1.35 35.59
N GLY A 256 13.98 -1.19 36.61
CA GLY A 256 14.14 -2.17 37.68
C GLY A 256 15.58 -2.37 38.19
N ALA A 257 15.81 -1.93 39.43
CA ALA A 257 16.92 -2.29 40.34
C ALA A 257 18.33 -1.82 39.89
N LYS A 258 19.00 -0.82 40.49
CA LYS A 258 19.23 -0.52 41.92
C LYS A 258 19.33 -1.79 42.78
N GLU A 259 20.57 -2.04 43.21
CA GLU A 259 21.02 -2.83 44.37
C GLU A 259 21.84 -4.10 44.08
N LYS A 260 22.96 -4.17 44.84
CA LYS A 260 23.80 -5.31 45.25
C LYS A 260 24.89 -5.76 44.26
N GLU A 261 26.14 -5.35 44.54
CA GLU A 261 27.16 -6.05 45.35
C GLU A 261 27.95 -7.02 44.46
N LYS A 262 29.19 -6.70 44.06
CA LYS A 262 30.48 -6.90 44.77
C LYS A 262 30.76 -8.36 45.17
N GLU A 263 32.03 -8.72 44.97
CA GLU A 263 32.70 -10.03 45.15
C GLU A 263 32.57 -10.99 43.95
N ASN A 264 33.61 -11.70 43.49
CA ASN A 264 34.99 -11.79 43.94
C ASN A 264 35.88 -12.30 42.78
N GLU A 265 37.15 -11.91 42.84
CA GLU A 265 38.27 -12.34 42.00
C GLU A 265 38.53 -13.86 42.08
N LYS A 266 39.05 -14.48 40.99
CA LYS A 266 40.46 -14.96 40.91
C LYS A 266 40.76 -15.89 39.72
N LYS A 267 41.91 -15.59 39.08
CA LYS A 267 42.87 -16.49 38.39
C LYS A 267 42.41 -17.16 37.08
N GLY A 268 43.20 -17.23 36.01
CA GLY A 268 44.58 -16.82 35.78
C GLY A 268 45.06 -17.25 34.37
N LYS A 269 46.12 -16.58 33.92
CA LYS A 269 47.16 -16.92 32.93
C LYS A 269 46.92 -18.10 31.95
N GLY A 270 47.24 -17.84 30.68
CA GLY A 270 47.84 -18.85 29.81
C GLY A 270 47.64 -18.58 28.32
N GLY A 271 48.59 -17.89 27.69
CA GLY A 271 48.68 -17.84 26.25
C GLY A 271 49.10 -19.19 25.65
N LYS A 272 48.56 -19.50 24.47
CA LYS A 272 49.20 -20.33 23.46
C LYS A 272 48.78 -19.83 22.08
N ASN A 273 49.76 -19.28 21.37
CA ASN A 273 49.77 -19.22 19.92
C ASN A 273 49.72 -20.65 19.38
N GLU A 274 48.78 -20.94 18.51
CA GLU A 274 48.97 -21.94 17.47
C GLU A 274 48.71 -21.28 16.11
N ASP A 275 49.83 -21.15 15.42
CA ASP A 275 49.99 -20.75 14.04
C ASP A 275 49.51 -21.90 13.14
N LYS A 276 48.52 -21.66 12.28
CA LYS A 276 48.24 -22.51 11.10
C LYS A 276 47.76 -21.63 9.95
N THR A 277 48.74 -21.19 9.16
CA THR A 277 48.68 -21.06 7.71
C THR A 277 47.62 -21.96 7.05
N LYS A 278 46.58 -21.32 6.52
CA LYS A 278 45.77 -21.79 5.38
C LYS A 278 45.57 -20.54 4.53
N GLY A 279 46.24 -20.43 3.39
CA GLY A 279 45.82 -21.11 2.19
C GLY A 279 44.93 -20.14 1.42
N LYS A 280 45.55 -19.37 0.52
CA LYS A 280 44.87 -18.53 -0.45
C LYS A 280 43.91 -19.41 -1.25
N GLU A 281 42.62 -19.28 -1.02
CA GLU A 281 41.60 -19.74 -1.97
C GLU A 281 40.75 -18.52 -2.29
N GLY A 282 40.88 -18.07 -3.54
CA GLY A 282 40.14 -16.96 -4.09
C GLY A 282 38.66 -17.26 -3.98
N GLN A 283 37.96 -16.41 -3.23
CA GLN A 283 36.51 -16.41 -3.19
C GLN A 283 36.03 -15.87 -4.53
N THR A 284 35.37 -16.73 -5.31
CA THR A 284 34.68 -16.35 -6.54
C THR A 284 33.45 -15.52 -6.18
N GLU A 285 33.58 -14.22 -6.36
CA GLU A 285 32.57 -13.20 -6.14
C GLU A 285 31.47 -13.24 -7.22
N ASN A 286 30.21 -13.19 -6.77
CA ASN A 286 29.05 -12.92 -7.62
C ASN A 286 28.87 -11.41 -7.75
N PHE A 287 29.25 -10.87 -8.91
CA PHE A 287 29.02 -9.48 -9.29
C PHE A 287 27.77 -9.35 -10.17
N GLU A 288 26.69 -8.83 -9.61
CA GLU A 288 25.51 -8.41 -10.37
C GLU A 288 25.63 -6.89 -10.66
N ILE A 289 25.68 -6.53 -11.95
CA ILE A 289 25.74 -5.14 -12.45
C ILE A 289 24.42 -4.38 -12.21
N TYR A 290 23.37 -5.09 -11.80
CA TYR A 290 22.05 -4.53 -11.51
C TYR A 290 21.72 -4.83 -10.05
N ASP A 291 22.12 -3.97 -9.12
CA ASP A 291 21.54 -3.98 -7.78
C ASP A 291 20.06 -3.54 -7.95
N TYR A 292 19.20 -4.56 -8.07
CA TYR A 292 17.84 -4.56 -8.60
C TYR A 292 16.76 -3.91 -7.70
N TYR A 293 17.15 -2.94 -6.88
CA TYR A 293 16.37 -2.60 -5.67
C TYR A 293 15.58 -1.29 -5.75
N PHE A 294 15.47 -0.64 -6.92
CA PHE A 294 14.80 0.66 -7.02
C PHE A 294 13.34 0.62 -6.49
N TYR A 295 12.58 -0.45 -6.77
CA TYR A 295 11.18 -0.57 -6.30
C TYR A 295 11.01 -0.92 -4.83
N ARG A 296 12.01 -1.54 -4.19
CA ARG A 296 11.93 -1.86 -2.75
C ARG A 296 12.06 -0.60 -1.90
N SER A 297 12.84 0.38 -2.37
CA SER A 297 12.90 1.71 -1.77
C SER A 297 11.60 2.50 -1.95
N LEU A 298 10.77 2.16 -2.96
CA LEU A 298 9.46 2.80 -3.20
C LEU A 298 8.39 2.41 -2.17
N GLU A 299 8.48 1.24 -1.54
CA GLU A 299 7.65 0.92 -0.37
C GLU A 299 8.04 1.76 0.85
N GLU A 300 9.34 1.96 1.10
CA GLU A 300 9.83 2.88 2.13
C GLU A 300 9.49 4.36 1.78
N LEU A 301 9.34 4.68 0.49
CA LEU A 301 8.91 5.98 -0.02
C LEU A 301 7.45 6.34 0.34
N GLN A 302 6.60 5.37 0.72
CA GLN A 302 5.16 5.60 0.93
C GLN A 302 4.61 5.18 2.30
N GLN A 303 5.41 4.59 3.20
CA GLN A 303 4.96 4.21 4.54
C GLN A 303 4.43 5.39 5.39
N LYS A 304 4.58 6.64 4.94
CA LYS A 304 3.86 7.78 5.52
C LYS A 304 3.21 8.62 4.42
N LYS A 305 1.87 8.51 4.34
CA LYS A 305 0.89 9.53 3.91
C LYS A 305 0.25 9.54 2.52
N ASP A 306 0.47 8.59 1.61
CA ASP A 306 -0.39 8.52 0.41
C ASP A 306 -0.60 7.09 -0.12
N ASN A 307 -1.58 6.39 0.46
CA ASN A 307 -2.13 5.15 -0.12
C ASN A 307 -2.92 5.41 -1.42
N THR A 308 -3.14 6.67 -1.82
CA THR A 308 -4.00 7.09 -2.96
C THR A 308 -3.55 6.53 -4.31
N SER A 309 -2.26 6.64 -4.63
CA SER A 309 -1.41 5.46 -4.83
C SER A 309 -2.02 4.19 -5.43
N LEU A 310 -1.89 3.17 -4.60
CA LEU A 310 -2.32 1.80 -4.85
C LEU A 310 -3.85 1.70 -4.91
N GLN A 311 -4.59 2.64 -4.32
CA GLN A 311 -6.05 2.72 -4.43
C GLN A 311 -6.48 2.88 -5.89
N LYS A 312 -5.90 3.83 -6.65
CA LYS A 312 -6.24 4.01 -8.07
C LYS A 312 -5.92 2.78 -8.91
N ILE A 313 -4.83 2.06 -8.59
CA ILE A 313 -4.49 0.81 -9.28
C ILE A 313 -5.51 -0.27 -8.93
N ALA A 314 -5.82 -0.44 -7.64
CA ALA A 314 -6.82 -1.41 -7.18
C ALA A 314 -8.18 -1.13 -7.81
N GLU A 315 -8.61 0.14 -7.86
CA GLU A 315 -9.88 0.59 -8.44
C GLU A 315 -10.00 0.35 -9.94
N LYS A 316 -8.90 0.45 -10.71
CA LYS A 316 -8.94 0.29 -12.17
C LYS A 316 -8.77 -1.16 -12.64
N ASN A 317 -8.07 -1.97 -11.87
CA ASN A 317 -7.62 -3.29 -12.31
C ASN A 317 -8.28 -4.43 -11.52
N ASP A 318 -8.25 -5.64 -12.09
CA ASP A 318 -8.74 -6.84 -11.42
C ASP A 318 -7.73 -7.41 -10.42
N ILE A 319 -8.17 -8.33 -9.55
CA ILE A 319 -7.31 -8.93 -8.52
C ILE A 319 -6.05 -9.58 -9.10
N LYS A 320 -6.14 -10.23 -10.26
CA LYS A 320 -4.99 -10.90 -10.91
C LYS A 320 -3.91 -9.88 -11.26
N GLU A 321 -4.31 -8.79 -11.91
CA GLU A 321 -3.40 -7.70 -12.30
C GLU A 321 -2.83 -6.98 -11.07
N TYR A 322 -3.67 -6.67 -10.08
CA TYR A 322 -3.26 -6.00 -8.85
C TYR A 322 -2.27 -6.84 -8.04
N LYS A 323 -2.49 -8.15 -7.94
CA LYS A 323 -1.59 -9.11 -7.29
C LYS A 323 -0.22 -9.14 -7.95
N GLU A 324 -0.16 -9.15 -9.28
CA GLU A 324 1.12 -9.12 -10.00
C GLU A 324 1.88 -7.80 -9.77
N VAL A 325 1.18 -6.67 -9.68
CA VAL A 325 1.79 -5.39 -9.28
C VAL A 325 2.39 -5.49 -7.87
N LEU A 326 1.65 -6.04 -6.90
CA LEU A 326 2.16 -6.22 -5.54
C LEU A 326 3.39 -7.14 -5.47
N LYS A 327 3.40 -8.23 -6.24
CA LYS A 327 4.56 -9.13 -6.33
C LYS A 327 5.78 -8.46 -6.95
N ALA A 328 5.59 -7.73 -8.06
CA ALA A 328 6.66 -7.06 -8.76
C ALA A 328 7.31 -5.95 -7.93
N ILE A 329 6.51 -5.20 -7.19
CA ILE A 329 6.99 -4.18 -6.23
C ILE A 329 7.67 -4.83 -5.02
N GLY A 330 7.25 -6.04 -4.62
CA GLY A 330 7.80 -6.77 -3.48
C GLY A 330 7.00 -6.65 -2.19
N ILE A 331 5.75 -6.16 -2.25
CA ILE A 331 4.89 -5.93 -1.08
C ILE A 331 4.44 -7.25 -0.46
N THR A 332 3.94 -8.15 -1.29
CA THR A 332 3.51 -9.48 -0.85
C THR A 332 3.59 -10.47 -1.99
N THR A 333 3.99 -11.69 -1.63
CA THR A 333 3.92 -12.86 -2.51
C THR A 333 2.73 -13.75 -2.19
N GLU A 334 2.04 -13.49 -1.07
CA GLU A 334 0.92 -14.29 -0.59
C GLU A 334 -0.41 -13.81 -1.17
N ASP A 335 -1.17 -14.75 -1.73
CA ASP A 335 -2.46 -14.51 -2.37
C ASP A 335 -3.49 -13.90 -1.43
N SER A 336 -3.58 -14.42 -0.20
CA SER A 336 -4.52 -13.95 0.82
C SER A 336 -4.26 -12.49 1.20
N GLU A 337 -3.00 -12.12 1.40
CA GLU A 337 -2.63 -10.74 1.73
C GLU A 337 -2.89 -9.79 0.54
N ALA A 338 -2.65 -10.24 -0.69
CA ALA A 338 -2.99 -9.46 -1.88
C ALA A 338 -4.49 -9.19 -2.00
N ILE A 339 -5.34 -10.18 -1.73
CA ILE A 339 -6.82 -10.04 -1.74
C ILE A 339 -7.26 -9.07 -0.64
N LYS A 340 -6.76 -9.23 0.59
CA LYS A 340 -7.08 -8.30 1.70
C LYS A 340 -6.70 -6.87 1.32
N LYS A 341 -5.48 -6.68 0.82
CA LYS A 341 -4.98 -5.35 0.43
C LYS A 341 -5.79 -4.75 -0.72
N TRP A 342 -6.22 -5.55 -1.69
CA TRP A 342 -7.07 -5.10 -2.79
C TRP A 342 -8.40 -4.52 -2.30
N TYR A 343 -9.13 -5.24 -1.44
CA TYR A 343 -10.36 -4.73 -0.83
C TYR A 343 -10.11 -3.54 0.09
N ARG A 344 -9.00 -3.57 0.83
CA ARG A 344 -8.60 -2.49 1.74
C ARG A 344 -8.38 -1.18 1.00
N ASP A 345 -7.62 -1.23 -0.09
CA ASP A 345 -7.30 -0.07 -0.90
C ASP A 345 -8.57 0.45 -1.61
N GLN A 346 -9.43 -0.42 -2.13
CA GLN A 346 -10.71 0.02 -2.70
C GLN A 346 -11.70 0.59 -1.67
N ALA A 347 -11.69 0.10 -0.43
CA ALA A 347 -12.56 0.62 0.62
C ALA A 347 -12.16 2.05 1.04
N TYR A 348 -10.86 2.40 1.00
CA TYR A 348 -10.38 3.75 1.32
C TYR A 348 -10.73 4.79 0.25
N GLY A 349 -10.87 4.40 -1.03
CA GLY A 349 -11.18 5.34 -2.12
C GLY A 349 -12.58 5.96 -2.04
N ILE A 350 -13.43 5.49 -1.11
CA ILE A 350 -14.81 5.95 -0.99
C ILE A 350 -14.96 6.63 0.37
N GLU A 351 -14.78 7.95 0.37
CA GLU A 351 -14.93 8.78 1.56
C GLU A 351 -16.36 8.74 2.09
N ILE A 352 -16.48 8.36 3.36
CA ILE A 352 -17.71 8.51 4.11
C ILE A 352 -17.68 9.91 4.72
N GLU A 353 -18.36 10.86 4.07
CA GLU A 353 -18.56 12.19 4.68
C GLU A 353 -19.27 12.03 6.02
N HIS A 354 -18.66 12.61 7.06
CA HIS A 354 -19.16 12.63 8.42
C HIS A 354 -19.86 13.96 8.67
N ILE A 355 -21.18 13.93 8.87
CA ILE A 355 -21.93 15.11 9.29
C ILE A 355 -22.09 15.02 10.81
N GLU A 356 -21.28 15.78 11.54
CA GLU A 356 -21.50 15.94 12.98
C GLU A 356 -22.84 16.65 13.22
N LYS A 357 -23.83 15.91 13.71
CA LYS A 357 -25.09 16.49 14.18
C LYS A 357 -24.87 17.01 15.60
N TYR A 358 -25.06 18.31 15.77
CA TYR A 358 -25.08 18.95 17.08
C TYR A 358 -26.52 19.04 17.56
N ASP A 359 -26.79 18.63 18.80
CA ASP A 359 -28.06 18.94 19.44
C ASP A 359 -28.09 20.43 19.80
N LYS A 360 -29.17 21.11 19.42
CA LYS A 360 -29.43 22.49 19.81
C LYS A 360 -30.03 22.50 21.21
N THR A 361 -29.42 23.25 22.11
CA THR A 361 -29.98 23.48 23.46
C THR A 361 -29.88 24.95 23.81
N GLU A 362 -30.96 25.49 24.36
CA GLU A 362 -31.03 26.85 24.88
C GLU A 362 -30.67 26.83 26.36
N TYR A 363 -29.79 27.74 26.79
CA TYR A 363 -29.48 27.93 28.20
C TYR A 363 -29.50 29.41 28.55
N ALA A 364 -29.95 29.71 29.78
CA ALA A 364 -30.04 31.08 30.27
C ALA A 364 -28.65 31.61 30.62
N ILE A 365 -28.28 32.77 30.07
CA ILE A 365 -26.95 33.37 30.26
C ILE A 365 -26.98 34.53 31.24
N SER A 366 -27.96 35.43 31.11
CA SER A 366 -28.05 36.60 31.97
C SER A 366 -29.47 37.13 32.11
N PRO A 367 -29.80 37.78 33.25
CA PRO A 367 -31.04 38.52 33.39
C PRO A 367 -30.94 39.85 32.61
N THR A 368 -31.90 40.09 31.74
CA THR A 368 -32.08 41.35 31.00
C THR A 368 -33.37 42.05 31.41
N LYS A 369 -33.47 43.35 31.19
CA LYS A 369 -34.68 44.11 31.56
C LYS A 369 -35.86 43.66 30.70
N TRP A 370 -36.94 43.24 31.36
CA TRP A 370 -38.22 42.95 30.71
C TRP A 370 -38.90 44.28 30.36
N ARG A 371 -39.30 44.45 29.10
CA ARG A 371 -39.97 45.64 28.55
C ARG A 371 -41.45 45.34 28.33
N LEU A 372 -42.26 46.39 28.21
CA LEU A 372 -43.70 46.24 27.89
C LEU A 372 -43.97 45.55 26.54
N GLU A 373 -43.00 45.57 25.64
CA GLU A 373 -43.06 44.88 24.34
C GLU A 373 -42.81 43.37 24.47
N ASP A 374 -42.18 42.93 25.57
CA ASP A 374 -41.88 41.53 25.81
C ASP A 374 -43.14 40.79 26.30
N PRO A 375 -43.32 39.51 25.93
CA PRO A 375 -44.41 38.70 26.47
C PRO A 375 -44.33 38.63 28.01
N ILE A 376 -45.48 38.78 28.68
CA ILE A 376 -45.55 38.71 30.15
C ILE A 376 -45.09 37.34 30.69
N SER A 377 -45.22 36.28 29.88
CA SER A 377 -44.76 34.93 30.20
C SER A 377 -43.23 34.81 30.29
N GLU A 378 -42.47 35.74 29.71
CA GLU A 378 -41.00 35.75 29.78
C GLU A 378 -40.47 36.46 31.04
N MET A 379 -41.34 37.16 31.80
CA MET A 379 -40.91 37.88 32.99
C MET A 379 -40.51 36.93 34.11
N ASP A 380 -39.25 37.01 34.56
CA ASP A 380 -38.75 36.28 35.72
C ASP A 380 -39.21 37.00 36.99
N LEU A 381 -40.42 36.64 37.45
CA LEU A 381 -41.03 37.18 38.66
C LEU A 381 -40.17 36.97 39.90
N ILE A 382 -39.50 35.83 40.01
CA ILE A 382 -38.71 35.47 41.19
C ILE A 382 -37.49 36.39 41.28
N TYR A 383 -36.75 36.53 40.17
CA TYR A 383 -35.59 37.40 40.13
C TYR A 383 -35.97 38.87 40.30
N SER A 384 -37.05 39.33 39.66
CA SER A 384 -37.52 40.71 39.76
C SER A 384 -37.93 41.09 41.20
N LEU A 385 -38.69 40.22 41.87
CA LEU A 385 -39.11 40.43 43.26
C LEU A 385 -37.95 40.33 44.26
N SER A 386 -36.90 39.58 43.94
CA SER A 386 -35.70 39.52 44.79
C SER A 386 -34.93 40.85 44.83
N LEU A 387 -35.06 41.68 43.79
CA LEU A 387 -34.40 42.97 43.68
C LEU A 387 -35.26 44.14 44.19
N SER A 388 -36.59 44.03 44.11
CA SER A 388 -37.51 45.10 44.50
C SER A 388 -38.91 44.56 44.82
N ASN A 389 -39.54 45.11 45.85
CA ASN A 389 -40.95 44.82 46.21
C ASN A 389 -41.96 45.45 45.25
N TYR A 390 -41.51 46.29 44.31
CA TYR A 390 -42.34 46.92 43.28
C TYR A 390 -41.90 46.45 41.90
N LEU A 391 -42.83 45.90 41.10
CA LEU A 391 -42.64 45.48 39.72
C LEU A 391 -42.96 46.63 38.75
N ILE A 392 -41.94 47.32 38.28
CA ILE A 392 -42.01 48.46 37.36
C ILE A 392 -41.38 48.03 36.03
N PRO A 393 -42.16 47.93 34.94
CA PRO A 393 -41.68 47.56 33.61
C PRO A 393 -40.41 48.33 33.19
N GLY A 394 -39.38 47.63 32.74
CA GLY A 394 -38.11 48.21 32.27
C GLY A 394 -37.18 48.80 33.36
N LEU A 395 -37.61 48.81 34.63
CA LEU A 395 -36.84 49.33 35.76
C LEU A 395 -36.47 48.22 36.73
N THR A 396 -37.48 47.53 37.28
CA THR A 396 -37.29 46.48 38.29
C THR A 396 -37.77 45.10 37.82
N THR A 397 -38.30 45.00 36.60
CA THR A 397 -38.70 43.73 35.97
C THR A 397 -37.62 43.21 35.05
N PHE A 398 -37.32 41.92 35.15
CA PHE A 398 -36.28 41.24 34.39
C PHE A 398 -36.84 39.97 33.74
N LYS A 399 -36.21 39.55 32.63
CA LYS A 399 -36.41 38.29 31.95
C LYS A 399 -35.08 37.58 31.75
N ARG A 400 -35.10 36.26 31.55
CA ARG A 400 -33.89 35.50 31.24
C ARG A 400 -33.60 35.59 29.75
N GLN A 401 -32.38 36.01 29.42
CA GLN A 401 -31.88 35.91 28.06
C GLN A 401 -31.32 34.50 27.84
N TYR A 402 -31.81 33.83 26.80
CA TYR A 402 -31.33 32.54 26.34
C TYR A 402 -30.46 32.75 25.11
N GLU A 403 -29.37 32.00 24.98
CA GLU A 403 -28.70 31.82 23.69
C GLU A 403 -28.73 30.34 23.30
N GLU A 404 -28.73 30.09 22.00
CA GLU A 404 -28.53 28.77 21.43
C GLU A 404 -27.03 28.44 21.45
N GLY A 405 -26.64 27.40 22.19
CA GLY A 405 -25.32 26.80 22.03
C GLY A 405 -25.39 25.44 21.35
N LYS A 406 -24.31 25.10 20.65
CA LYS A 406 -24.06 23.74 20.18
C LYS A 406 -23.42 22.96 21.32
N ILE A 407 -24.13 22.00 21.89
CA ILE A 407 -23.51 21.04 22.80
C ILE A 407 -23.00 19.87 21.97
N THR A 408 -21.75 19.46 22.20
CA THR A 408 -21.23 18.20 21.66
C THR A 408 -22.08 17.06 22.24
N PRO A 409 -22.74 16.24 21.40
CA PRO A 409 -23.54 15.13 21.91
C PRO A 409 -22.70 14.28 22.88
N LYS A 410 -23.28 13.83 23.99
CA LYS A 410 -22.67 12.73 24.77
C LYS A 410 -22.42 11.58 23.81
N GLU A 411 -21.21 11.00 23.82
CA GLU A 411 -20.85 9.82 23.03
C GLU A 411 -21.97 8.77 23.14
N LYS A 412 -22.82 8.68 22.12
CA LYS A 412 -23.77 7.57 22.02
C LYS A 412 -22.91 6.33 21.84
N LYS A 413 -22.99 5.40 22.79
CA LYS A 413 -22.36 4.09 22.65
C LYS A 413 -22.97 3.41 21.42
N VAL A 414 -22.21 3.39 20.31
CA VAL A 414 -22.62 2.75 19.06
C VAL A 414 -22.74 1.24 19.28
N PRO A 415 -23.68 0.55 18.61
CA PRO A 415 -23.78 -0.90 18.69
C PRO A 415 -22.54 -1.55 18.04
N ASP A 416 -22.20 -2.76 18.48
CA ASP A 416 -21.14 -3.55 17.82
C ASP A 416 -21.63 -4.07 16.45
N LEU A 417 -20.73 -4.47 15.54
CA LEU A 417 -21.10 -4.95 14.19
C LEU A 417 -20.90 -6.46 14.04
N LEU A 418 -21.95 -7.20 13.70
CA LEU A 418 -21.85 -8.58 13.23
C LEU A 418 -22.04 -8.63 11.71
N ILE A 419 -21.00 -9.03 10.99
CA ILE A 419 -21.07 -9.27 9.54
C ILE A 419 -21.25 -10.76 9.30
N VAL A 420 -22.29 -11.13 8.56
CA VAL A 420 -22.53 -12.50 8.11
C VAL A 420 -22.42 -12.50 6.60
N ILE A 421 -21.37 -13.10 6.06
CA ILE A 421 -21.07 -13.07 4.61
C ILE A 421 -21.20 -14.45 3.99
N ASP A 422 -21.92 -14.51 2.87
CA ASP A 422 -22.10 -15.70 2.05
C ASP A 422 -20.93 -15.83 1.06
N SER A 423 -20.26 -16.98 1.09
CA SER A 423 -19.21 -17.34 0.13
C SER A 423 -19.53 -18.62 -0.64
N SER A 424 -20.82 -18.90 -0.86
CA SER A 424 -21.30 -20.02 -1.68
C SER A 424 -20.97 -19.87 -3.16
N TYR A 425 -21.12 -20.97 -3.91
CA TYR A 425 -20.84 -21.05 -5.35
C TYR A 425 -21.63 -20.01 -6.16
N SER A 426 -22.87 -19.70 -5.77
CA SER A 426 -23.74 -18.74 -6.46
C SER A 426 -23.26 -17.29 -6.33
N MET A 427 -22.39 -17.01 -5.36
CA MET A 427 -21.78 -15.69 -5.14
C MET A 427 -20.58 -15.43 -6.07
N GLY A 428 -19.93 -16.49 -6.57
CA GLY A 428 -18.72 -16.45 -7.39
C GLY A 428 -17.45 -16.20 -6.58
N GLU A 429 -16.28 -16.24 -7.22
CA GLU A 429 -14.99 -16.00 -6.56
C GLU A 429 -14.70 -14.50 -6.34
N HIS A 430 -13.54 -14.17 -5.76
CA HIS A 430 -13.02 -12.80 -5.59
C HIS A 430 -12.60 -12.15 -6.92
N ILE A 431 -13.50 -12.11 -7.89
CA ILE A 431 -13.30 -11.50 -9.21
C ILE A 431 -14.15 -10.24 -9.27
N ARG A 432 -13.63 -9.18 -9.88
CA ARG A 432 -14.37 -7.92 -10.01
C ARG A 432 -15.71 -8.15 -10.71
N GLY A 433 -16.76 -7.55 -10.18
CA GLY A 433 -18.12 -7.68 -10.72
C GLY A 433 -18.89 -8.92 -10.27
N THR A 434 -18.28 -9.86 -9.53
CA THR A 434 -19.03 -10.97 -8.89
C THR A 434 -19.79 -10.48 -7.66
N LYS A 435 -20.77 -11.26 -7.19
CA LYS A 435 -21.53 -10.92 -5.98
C LYS A 435 -20.63 -10.96 -4.74
N THR A 436 -19.69 -11.91 -4.68
CA THR A 436 -18.65 -11.97 -3.63
C THR A 436 -17.82 -10.70 -3.60
N PHE A 437 -17.45 -10.14 -4.75
CA PHE A 437 -16.72 -8.88 -4.81
C PHE A 437 -17.50 -7.74 -4.15
N PHE A 438 -18.77 -7.55 -4.51
CA PHE A 438 -19.60 -6.50 -3.92
C PHE A 438 -19.87 -6.73 -2.44
N ALA A 439 -20.14 -7.97 -2.03
CA ALA A 439 -20.39 -8.33 -0.63
C ALA A 439 -19.14 -8.09 0.23
N CYS A 440 -17.97 -8.56 -0.22
CA CYS A 440 -16.72 -8.32 0.49
C CYS A 440 -16.39 -6.83 0.57
N LEU A 441 -16.51 -6.08 -0.53
CA LEU A 441 -16.22 -4.64 -0.52
C LEU A 441 -17.19 -3.87 0.41
N ALA A 442 -18.47 -4.24 0.42
CA ALA A 442 -19.45 -3.69 1.35
C ALA A 442 -19.12 -4.02 2.80
N ALA A 443 -18.73 -5.27 3.10
CA ALA A 443 -18.30 -5.70 4.42
C ALA A 443 -17.02 -4.96 4.88
N PHE A 444 -16.05 -4.78 3.97
CA PHE A 444 -14.81 -4.05 4.25
C PHE A 444 -15.10 -2.60 4.68
N LYS A 445 -16.04 -1.95 4.00
CA LYS A 445 -16.47 -0.59 4.36
C LYS A 445 -17.24 -0.54 5.67
N ALA A 446 -18.16 -1.47 5.89
CA ALA A 446 -18.97 -1.53 7.10
C ALA A 446 -18.11 -1.73 8.36
N TYR A 447 -17.19 -2.71 8.33
CA TYR A 447 -16.34 -2.98 9.49
C TYR A 447 -15.40 -1.82 9.79
N ARG A 448 -14.82 -1.19 8.75
CA ARG A 448 -13.92 -0.05 8.92
C ARG A 448 -14.62 1.12 9.60
N TYR A 449 -15.79 1.46 9.07
CA TYR A 449 -16.59 2.52 9.65
C TYR A 449 -17.01 2.20 11.10
N ALA A 450 -17.33 0.95 11.41
CA ALA A 450 -17.62 0.52 12.78
C ALA A 450 -16.39 0.65 13.72
N ILE A 451 -15.21 0.20 13.29
CA ILE A 451 -13.94 0.31 14.03
C ILE A 451 -13.58 1.79 14.26
N ASP A 452 -13.73 2.64 13.26
CA ASP A 452 -13.47 4.09 13.35
C ASP A 452 -14.39 4.78 14.36
N LYS A 453 -15.57 4.19 14.62
CA LYS A 453 -16.54 4.62 15.64
C LYS A 453 -16.33 3.95 17.00
N GLY A 454 -15.28 3.13 17.16
CA GLY A 454 -14.94 2.44 18.41
C GLY A 454 -15.77 1.18 18.69
N ALA A 455 -16.51 0.65 17.71
CA ALA A 455 -17.24 -0.61 17.84
C ALA A 455 -16.33 -1.83 17.63
N LYS A 456 -16.65 -2.95 18.28
CA LYS A 456 -16.04 -4.25 17.96
C LYS A 456 -16.81 -4.91 16.83
N VAL A 457 -16.09 -5.74 16.07
CA VAL A 457 -16.64 -6.46 14.93
C VAL A 457 -16.54 -7.96 15.18
N ALA A 458 -17.61 -8.68 14.84
CA ALA A 458 -17.60 -10.12 14.70
C ALA A 458 -17.95 -10.49 13.25
N VAL A 459 -17.41 -11.61 12.78
CA VAL A 459 -17.60 -12.07 11.39
C VAL A 459 -17.98 -13.55 11.39
N ILE A 460 -19.03 -13.88 10.64
CA ILE A 460 -19.37 -15.24 10.25
C ILE A 460 -19.30 -15.32 8.73
N ASN A 461 -18.40 -16.14 8.21
CA ASN A 461 -18.34 -16.42 6.77
C ASN A 461 -18.85 -17.84 6.55
N PHE A 462 -19.87 -18.00 5.71
CA PHE A 462 -20.60 -19.24 5.60
C PHE A 462 -20.81 -19.71 4.16
N SER A 463 -21.02 -21.02 4.06
CA SER A 463 -21.49 -21.76 2.91
C SER A 463 -22.20 -23.03 3.44
N GLY A 464 -22.32 -24.08 2.63
CA GLY A 464 -23.11 -25.24 2.96
C GLY A 464 -22.50 -26.51 2.38
N LYS A 465 -22.56 -27.59 3.16
CA LYS A 465 -22.14 -28.92 2.74
C LYS A 465 -23.14 -29.94 3.27
N ASP A 466 -23.61 -30.85 2.41
CA ASP A 466 -24.54 -31.92 2.79
C ASP A 466 -25.81 -31.40 3.50
N ASN A 467 -26.41 -30.32 2.99
CA ASN A 467 -27.56 -29.60 3.59
C ASN A 467 -27.35 -29.08 5.02
N LYS A 468 -26.10 -28.94 5.47
CA LYS A 468 -25.74 -28.37 6.77
C LYS A 468 -24.92 -27.09 6.60
N PRO A 469 -25.06 -26.12 7.53
CA PRO A 469 -24.22 -24.94 7.54
C PRO A 469 -22.74 -25.31 7.71
N LEU A 470 -21.89 -24.75 6.87
CA LEU A 470 -20.43 -24.79 7.00
C LEU A 470 -19.95 -23.35 7.13
N PHE A 471 -19.23 -23.02 8.20
CA PHE A 471 -18.83 -21.64 8.45
C PHE A 471 -17.55 -21.55 9.26
N ILE A 472 -16.84 -20.44 9.08
CA ILE A 472 -15.84 -19.95 10.02
C ILE A 472 -16.42 -18.76 10.79
N GLN A 473 -15.97 -18.61 12.02
CA GLN A 473 -16.42 -17.54 12.91
C GLN A 473 -15.22 -16.88 13.57
N GLN A 474 -15.22 -15.55 13.54
CA GLN A 474 -14.35 -14.71 14.34
C GLN A 474 -15.21 -13.97 15.37
N ASP A 475 -14.90 -14.20 16.65
CA ASP A 475 -15.56 -13.52 17.78
C ASP A 475 -15.20 -12.03 17.84
N TRP A 476 -15.99 -11.28 18.61
CA TRP A 476 -15.90 -9.83 18.81
C TRP A 476 -14.46 -9.34 19.03
N THR A 477 -13.92 -8.63 18.05
CA THR A 477 -12.54 -8.13 18.06
C THR A 477 -12.45 -6.76 17.40
N ASP A 478 -11.38 -6.02 17.70
CA ASP A 478 -10.93 -4.81 17.02
C ASP A 478 -9.68 -5.08 16.14
N ASP A 479 -9.24 -6.33 16.11
CA ASP A 479 -8.11 -6.83 15.35
C ASP A 479 -8.46 -6.97 13.86
N VAL A 480 -7.99 -5.99 13.07
CA VAL A 480 -8.25 -5.88 11.62
C VAL A 480 -7.84 -7.13 10.87
N GLU A 481 -6.72 -7.75 11.21
CA GLU A 481 -6.20 -8.91 10.48
C GLU A 481 -7.13 -10.12 10.62
N LYS A 482 -7.64 -10.37 11.84
CA LYS A 482 -8.58 -11.48 12.10
C LYS A 482 -9.92 -11.27 11.39
N ILE A 483 -10.41 -10.03 11.39
CA ILE A 483 -11.65 -9.65 10.70
C ILE A 483 -11.50 -9.92 9.20
N GLU A 484 -10.45 -9.36 8.60
CA GLU A 484 -10.22 -9.45 7.16
C GLU A 484 -9.94 -10.89 6.71
N ASN A 485 -9.14 -11.67 7.43
CA ASN A 485 -8.88 -13.08 7.13
C ASN A 485 -10.17 -13.91 7.07
N THR A 486 -11.14 -13.58 7.94
CA THR A 486 -12.45 -14.27 7.96
C THR A 486 -13.35 -13.81 6.82
N LEU A 487 -13.32 -12.51 6.49
CA LEU A 487 -14.12 -11.94 5.39
C LEU A 487 -13.69 -12.46 4.02
N ILE A 488 -12.38 -12.61 3.77
CA ILE A 488 -11.86 -13.04 2.46
C ILE A 488 -11.83 -14.57 2.28
N TYR A 489 -12.27 -15.34 3.27
CA TYR A 489 -12.32 -16.78 3.11
C TYR A 489 -13.40 -17.16 2.08
N HIS A 490 -13.10 -18.06 1.15
CA HIS A 490 -14.04 -18.46 0.11
C HIS A 490 -14.25 -19.98 0.10
N TYR A 491 -15.49 -20.42 0.39
CA TYR A 491 -15.83 -21.84 0.36
C TYR A 491 -16.23 -22.35 -1.03
N GLY A 492 -17.09 -21.62 -1.75
CA GLY A 492 -17.57 -21.99 -3.09
C GLY A 492 -18.49 -23.22 -3.15
N LEU A 493 -19.25 -23.54 -2.08
CA LEU A 493 -20.14 -24.71 -2.01
C LEU A 493 -21.62 -24.30 -2.02
N TYR A 494 -22.51 -25.05 -1.34
CA TYR A 494 -23.93 -24.74 -1.25
C TYR A 494 -24.21 -23.53 -0.35
N THR A 495 -25.46 -23.08 -0.30
CA THR A 495 -25.87 -21.91 0.48
C THR A 495 -26.73 -22.37 1.67
N CYS A 496 -26.10 -22.52 2.84
CA CYS A 496 -26.78 -22.90 4.08
C CYS A 496 -26.42 -21.92 5.20
N ILE A 497 -27.37 -21.10 5.64
CA ILE A 497 -27.12 -20.06 6.65
C ILE A 497 -26.95 -20.68 8.05
N PRO A 498 -25.97 -20.24 8.87
CA PRO A 498 -25.77 -20.74 10.23
C PRO A 498 -26.59 -19.93 11.25
N GLY A 499 -27.93 -19.99 11.18
CA GLY A 499 -28.83 -19.20 12.03
C GLY A 499 -28.56 -19.37 13.53
N LYS A 500 -28.34 -20.61 13.99
CA LYS A 500 -27.96 -20.89 15.38
C LYS A 500 -26.70 -20.13 15.83
N ALA A 501 -25.64 -20.12 15.02
CA ALA A 501 -24.39 -19.42 15.35
C ALA A 501 -24.59 -17.89 15.38
N ILE A 502 -25.38 -17.36 14.44
CA ILE A 502 -25.76 -15.94 14.41
C ILE A 502 -26.50 -15.54 15.69
N LYS A 503 -27.42 -16.37 16.18
CA LYS A 503 -28.08 -16.15 17.48
C LYS A 503 -27.06 -16.17 18.63
N GLU A 504 -26.24 -17.21 18.74
CA GLU A 504 -25.31 -17.37 19.86
C GLU A 504 -24.30 -16.22 19.98
N ILE A 505 -23.79 -15.69 18.87
CA ILE A 505 -22.84 -14.58 18.89
C ILE A 505 -23.53 -13.24 19.20
N SER A 506 -24.76 -13.04 18.69
CA SER A 506 -25.55 -11.80 18.85
C SER A 506 -26.24 -11.70 20.21
N GLU A 507 -26.33 -12.77 20.98
CA GLU A 507 -26.82 -12.71 22.37
C GLU A 507 -25.79 -12.14 23.35
N ARG A 508 -24.51 -12.16 22.98
CA ARG A 508 -23.42 -11.68 23.85
C ARG A 508 -23.33 -10.16 23.90
N LYS A 509 -23.80 -9.48 22.84
CA LYS A 509 -23.67 -8.03 22.67
C LYS A 509 -24.81 -7.47 21.80
N ASN A 510 -25.30 -6.28 22.14
CA ASN A 510 -26.21 -5.53 21.27
C ASN A 510 -25.46 -5.09 20.02
N SER A 511 -25.98 -5.47 18.86
CA SER A 511 -25.27 -5.36 17.60
C SER A 511 -26.16 -4.99 16.41
N LEU A 512 -25.54 -4.39 15.40
CA LEU A 512 -26.02 -4.34 14.04
C LEU A 512 -25.63 -5.65 13.35
N ILE A 513 -26.59 -6.43 12.89
CA ILE A 513 -26.32 -7.67 12.15
C ILE A 513 -26.56 -7.39 10.66
N ILE A 514 -25.52 -7.50 9.85
CA ILE A 514 -25.61 -7.36 8.39
C ILE A 514 -25.35 -8.72 7.76
N VAL A 515 -26.36 -9.28 7.08
CA VAL A 515 -26.25 -10.51 6.30
C VAL A 515 -26.14 -10.17 4.82
N LEU A 516 -25.06 -10.61 4.16
CA LEU A 516 -24.77 -10.36 2.75
C LEU A 516 -24.85 -11.68 1.97
N THR A 517 -25.86 -11.83 1.11
CA THR A 517 -26.13 -13.09 0.38
C THR A 517 -26.88 -12.82 -0.93
N ASP A 518 -26.93 -13.80 -1.83
CA ASP A 518 -27.80 -13.77 -3.02
C ASP A 518 -29.15 -14.47 -2.81
N ALA A 519 -29.45 -14.85 -1.56
CA ALA A 519 -30.72 -15.38 -1.07
C ALA A 519 -31.10 -16.78 -1.58
N GLN A 520 -30.18 -17.54 -2.18
CA GLN A 520 -30.42 -18.94 -2.54
C GLN A 520 -30.29 -19.91 -1.34
N ILE A 521 -30.77 -19.49 -0.16
CA ILE A 521 -30.58 -20.21 1.11
C ILE A 521 -31.46 -21.47 1.17
N GLN A 522 -30.83 -22.64 1.16
CA GLN A 522 -31.53 -23.93 1.12
C GLN A 522 -32.20 -24.29 2.45
N ASN A 523 -31.58 -23.94 3.58
CA ASN A 523 -32.02 -24.30 4.93
C ASN A 523 -32.80 -23.17 5.63
N PHE A 524 -33.31 -22.18 4.89
CA PHE A 524 -33.90 -20.96 5.47
C PHE A 524 -35.02 -21.26 6.48
N TRP A 525 -35.90 -22.20 6.17
CA TRP A 525 -37.01 -22.62 7.04
C TRP A 525 -36.55 -23.24 8.37
N ASN A 526 -35.42 -23.95 8.37
CA ASN A 526 -34.92 -24.61 9.57
C ASN A 526 -34.25 -23.61 10.53
N GLU A 527 -33.76 -22.49 10.00
CA GLU A 527 -32.94 -21.53 10.73
C GLU A 527 -33.68 -20.21 11.05
N ILE A 528 -34.88 -20.02 10.52
CA ILE A 528 -35.63 -18.76 10.66
C ILE A 528 -35.93 -18.40 12.12
N GLU A 529 -36.23 -19.37 12.98
CA GLU A 529 -36.53 -19.10 14.39
C GLU A 529 -35.31 -18.52 15.12
N TYR A 530 -34.10 -18.99 14.79
CA TYR A 530 -32.87 -18.41 15.33
C TYR A 530 -32.63 -16.99 14.82
N LEU A 531 -32.92 -16.71 13.55
CA LEU A 531 -32.81 -15.37 12.97
C LEU A 531 -33.83 -14.40 13.58
N LYS A 532 -35.07 -14.84 13.82
CA LYS A 532 -36.11 -14.06 14.51
C LYS A 532 -35.65 -13.70 15.92
N ASP A 533 -35.10 -14.66 16.67
CA ASP A 533 -34.60 -14.41 18.02
C ASP A 533 -33.43 -13.44 18.05
N ALA A 534 -32.51 -13.52 17.07
CA ALA A 534 -31.44 -12.55 16.90
C ALA A 534 -32.01 -11.14 16.60
N ALA A 535 -32.97 -11.03 15.68
CA ALA A 535 -33.60 -9.77 15.28
C ALA A 535 -34.42 -9.07 16.37
N LYS A 536 -34.99 -9.81 17.33
CA LYS A 536 -35.71 -9.20 18.47
C LYS A 536 -34.80 -8.38 19.38
N LYS A 537 -33.52 -8.77 19.49
CA LYS A 537 -32.53 -8.16 20.40
C LYS A 537 -31.55 -7.23 19.68
N ASN A 538 -31.45 -7.33 18.36
CA ASN A 538 -30.43 -6.70 17.54
C ASN A 538 -31.04 -6.12 16.26
N PHE A 539 -30.40 -5.14 15.64
CA PHE A 539 -30.88 -4.63 14.36
C PHE A 539 -30.42 -5.55 13.23
N LEU A 540 -31.31 -6.43 12.77
CA LEU A 540 -31.02 -7.36 11.67
C LEU A 540 -31.34 -6.72 10.31
N VAL A 541 -30.33 -6.71 9.44
CA VAL A 541 -30.46 -6.32 8.03
C VAL A 541 -29.95 -7.43 7.14
N ILE A 542 -30.81 -7.93 6.25
CA ILE A 542 -30.43 -8.92 5.24
C ILE A 542 -30.43 -8.24 3.88
N MET A 543 -29.31 -8.30 3.18
CA MET A 543 -29.14 -7.74 1.85
C MET A 543 -29.02 -8.89 0.86
N CYS A 544 -30.05 -9.02 0.03
CA CYS A 544 -30.26 -10.11 -0.91
C CYS A 544 -30.04 -9.62 -2.34
N ASN A 545 -28.97 -10.05 -2.99
CA ASN A 545 -28.73 -9.78 -4.41
C ASN A 545 -29.48 -10.81 -5.29
N ALA A 546 -30.80 -10.69 -5.37
CA ALA A 546 -31.68 -11.70 -5.96
C ALA A 546 -32.02 -11.38 -7.43
N TYR A 547 -31.73 -12.31 -8.34
CA TYR A 547 -32.19 -12.27 -9.74
C TYR A 547 -33.72 -12.44 -9.86
N ASN A 548 -34.34 -13.20 -8.94
CA ASN A 548 -35.77 -13.50 -8.95
C ASN A 548 -36.51 -12.79 -7.81
N LYS A 549 -36.72 -11.48 -7.97
CA LYS A 549 -37.40 -10.61 -6.99
C LYS A 549 -38.81 -11.10 -6.62
N GLY A 550 -39.50 -11.81 -7.54
CA GLY A 550 -40.85 -12.36 -7.31
C GLY A 550 -40.87 -13.52 -6.31
N GLN A 551 -40.07 -14.56 -6.55
CA GLN A 551 -40.06 -15.77 -5.71
C GLN A 551 -39.57 -15.51 -4.28
N ALA A 552 -38.65 -14.58 -4.08
CA ALA A 552 -38.13 -14.27 -2.76
C ALA A 552 -39.08 -13.38 -1.93
N LYS A 553 -39.88 -12.51 -2.58
CA LYS A 553 -40.88 -11.67 -1.90
C LYS A 553 -42.13 -12.43 -1.48
N GLU A 554 -42.51 -13.46 -2.25
CA GLU A 554 -43.70 -14.29 -1.98
C GLU A 554 -43.43 -15.38 -0.94
N ASN A 555 -42.22 -15.46 -0.38
CA ASN A 555 -41.88 -16.45 0.63
C ASN A 555 -42.43 -16.03 2.02
N PRO A 556 -43.35 -16.80 2.64
CA PRO A 556 -43.94 -16.44 3.92
C PRO A 556 -42.90 -16.26 5.05
N ALA A 557 -41.78 -16.99 4.97
CA ALA A 557 -40.67 -16.88 5.91
C ALA A 557 -40.01 -15.47 5.87
N VAL A 558 -39.91 -14.88 4.68
CA VAL A 558 -39.38 -13.53 4.49
C VAL A 558 -40.33 -12.50 5.07
N GLU A 559 -41.63 -12.64 4.85
CA GLU A 559 -42.66 -11.75 5.40
C GLU A 559 -42.64 -11.76 6.94
N GLU A 560 -42.49 -12.93 7.55
CA GLU A 560 -42.38 -13.02 9.02
C GLU A 560 -41.10 -12.36 9.55
N LEU A 561 -39.97 -12.52 8.87
CA LEU A 561 -38.70 -11.94 9.31
C LEU A 561 -38.69 -10.41 9.13
N GLN A 562 -39.37 -9.89 8.11
CA GLN A 562 -39.56 -8.45 7.88
C GLN A 562 -40.30 -7.73 9.02
N LYS A 563 -41.04 -8.45 9.86
CA LYS A 563 -41.68 -7.88 11.06
C LYS A 563 -40.68 -7.52 12.15
N PHE A 564 -39.50 -8.16 12.15
CA PHE A 564 -38.47 -8.00 13.19
C PHE A 564 -37.16 -7.40 12.67
N GLY A 565 -36.89 -7.47 11.36
CA GLY A 565 -35.69 -6.93 10.72
C GLY A 565 -35.97 -6.32 9.35
N LYS A 566 -34.94 -5.72 8.73
CA LYS A 566 -35.04 -5.16 7.37
C LYS A 566 -34.47 -6.14 6.35
N ILE A 567 -35.19 -6.38 5.26
CA ILE A 567 -34.71 -7.22 4.16
C ILE A 567 -34.73 -6.39 2.88
N TYR A 568 -33.56 -6.22 2.27
CA TYR A 568 -33.37 -5.47 1.04
C TYR A 568 -33.14 -6.41 -0.13
N PHE A 569 -33.99 -6.28 -1.17
CA PHE A 569 -33.86 -7.00 -2.42
C PHE A 569 -33.19 -6.12 -3.48
N ILE A 570 -31.91 -6.40 -3.70
CA ILE A 570 -31.02 -5.63 -4.55
C ILE A 570 -31.01 -6.25 -5.94
N THR A 571 -31.23 -5.41 -6.96
CA THR A 571 -31.25 -5.82 -8.38
C THR A 571 -29.93 -5.54 -9.08
N LYS A 572 -29.17 -4.54 -8.63
CA LYS A 572 -27.84 -4.22 -9.13
C LYS A 572 -26.85 -4.40 -8.01
N ALA A 573 -25.82 -5.21 -8.24
CA ALA A 573 -24.85 -5.54 -7.19
C ALA A 573 -24.09 -4.30 -6.66
N ASP A 574 -23.92 -3.26 -7.49
CA ASP A 574 -23.34 -1.97 -7.08
C ASP A 574 -24.13 -1.27 -5.95
N ASP A 575 -25.46 -1.39 -5.96
CA ASP A 575 -26.33 -0.76 -4.95
C ASP A 575 -26.10 -1.35 -3.54
N LEU A 576 -25.55 -2.57 -3.46
CA LEU A 576 -25.22 -3.25 -2.19
C LEU A 576 -24.24 -2.42 -1.36
N ILE A 577 -23.23 -1.84 -2.01
CA ILE A 577 -22.20 -1.05 -1.35
C ILE A 577 -22.82 0.21 -0.75
N GLY A 578 -23.60 0.95 -1.54
CA GLY A 578 -24.27 2.18 -1.11
C GLY A 578 -25.22 1.92 0.05
N LEU A 579 -26.06 0.88 -0.07
CA LEU A 579 -27.04 0.52 0.94
C LEU A 579 -26.42 0.03 2.24
N THR A 580 -25.31 -0.72 2.16
CA THR A 580 -24.56 -1.15 3.34
C THR A 580 -23.98 0.05 4.08
N ILE A 581 -23.40 1.00 3.34
CA ILE A 581 -22.89 2.24 3.92
C ILE A 581 -24.02 3.03 4.56
N GLU A 582 -25.12 3.27 3.85
CA GLU A 582 -26.26 4.04 4.37
C GLU A 582 -26.85 3.39 5.63
N THR A 583 -27.02 2.08 5.62
CA THR A 583 -27.50 1.30 6.78
C THR A 583 -26.55 1.47 7.97
N THR A 584 -25.24 1.30 7.74
CA THR A 584 -24.24 1.43 8.80
C THR A 584 -24.20 2.86 9.34
N LYS A 585 -24.22 3.89 8.47
CA LYS A 585 -24.30 5.30 8.88
C LYS A 585 -25.53 5.57 9.73
N SER A 586 -26.72 5.13 9.28
CA SER A 586 -27.99 5.39 9.98
C SER A 586 -28.06 4.86 11.42
N VAL A 587 -27.20 3.90 11.76
CA VAL A 587 -27.14 3.28 13.09
C VAL A 587 -26.05 3.91 13.97
N TYR A 588 -25.01 4.47 13.37
CA TYR A 588 -23.81 4.96 14.05
C TYR A 588 -23.72 6.51 14.08
N GLU A 589 -24.58 7.20 13.32
CA GLU A 589 -24.81 8.67 13.31
C GLU A 589 -26.19 8.98 13.89
#